data_AF-A0A1I6PPP5-F1
#
_entry.id   AF-A0A1I6PPP5-F1
#
_cell.length_a   1.000
_cell.length_b   1.000
_cell.length_c   1.000
_cell.angle_alpha   90.00
_cell.angle_beta   90.00
_cell.angle_gamma   90.00
#
_symmetry.space_group_name_H-M   'P 1'
#
loop_
_entity.id
_entity.type
_entity.pdbx_description
1 polymer ?
#
loop_
_entity_poly.entity_id
_entity_poly.type
_entity_poly.pdbx_seq_one_letter_code
_entity_poly.pdbx_strand_id
1 'polypeptide(L)'
;MKKVIKRKLLVTICMVFITSLYISIIPWEGLLAGFGTRVSIFIAFLFFSSPFLFLYALPVSIYSDFVSRSYRYRWLVSLLIHIGFSSILLLISPILFSKEAINYYTFDYKIFLYEYTYFNFIAFLYWLVDEFFIRLWDRRRK
;
A
#
# COMPACT_ATOMS: atom_id res chain seq x y z
N MET A 1 4.67 6.63 22.19
CA MET A 1 4.76 7.29 20.87
C MET A 1 6.03 6.97 20.09
N LYS A 2 7.25 7.24 20.61
CA LYS A 2 8.52 7.01 19.88
C LYS A 2 8.69 5.59 19.29
N LYS A 3 8.30 4.54 20.04
CA LYS A 3 8.37 3.14 19.58
C LYS A 3 7.41 2.84 18.41
N VAL A 4 6.20 3.38 18.46
CA VAL A 4 5.20 3.21 17.39
C VAL A 4 5.70 3.85 16.11
N ILE A 5 6.18 5.10 16.17
CA ILE A 5 6.73 5.81 15.02
C ILE A 5 7.88 5.03 14.38
N LYS A 6 8.84 4.53 15.18
CA LYS A 6 9.95 3.71 14.68
C LYS A 6 9.47 2.43 13.99
N ARG A 7 8.51 1.72 14.58
CA ARG A 7 7.91 0.52 13.98
C ARG A 7 7.26 0.85 12.64
N LYS A 8 6.41 1.88 12.61
CA LYS A 8 5.70 2.27 11.38
C LYS A 8 6.68 2.70 10.29
N LEU A 9 7.71 3.48 10.62
CA LEU A 9 8.77 3.86 9.67
C LEU A 9 9.46 2.64 9.07
N LEU A 10 9.81 1.64 9.89
CA LEU A 10 10.43 0.41 9.42
C LEU A 10 9.51 -0.39 8.48
N VAL A 11 8.23 -0.49 8.84
CA VAL A 11 7.20 -1.10 7.99
C VAL A 11 7.10 -0.36 6.65
N THR A 12 7.08 0.98 6.66
CA THR A 12 7.05 1.79 5.44
C THR A 12 8.26 1.49 4.55
N ILE A 13 9.46 1.47 5.12
CA ILE A 13 10.69 1.14 4.38
C ILE A 13 10.60 -0.25 3.75
N CYS A 14 10.18 -1.27 4.52
CA CYS A 14 9.97 -2.61 3.98
C CYS A 14 8.94 -2.61 2.85
N MET A 15 7.85 -1.86 3.01
CA MET A 15 6.77 -1.79 2.04
C MET A 15 7.17 -1.07 0.75
N VAL A 16 8.16 -0.17 0.76
CA VAL A 16 8.74 0.38 -0.48
C VAL A 16 9.27 -0.76 -1.33
N PHE A 17 10.13 -1.60 -0.78
CA PHE A 17 10.70 -2.73 -1.51
C PHE A 17 9.65 -3.77 -1.91
N ILE A 18 8.74 -4.13 -0.99
CA ILE A 18 7.69 -5.13 -1.26
C ILE A 18 6.76 -4.64 -2.37
N THR A 19 6.35 -3.37 -2.34
CA THR A 19 5.43 -2.81 -3.35
C THR A 19 6.10 -2.76 -4.71
N SER A 20 7.35 -2.30 -4.80
CA SER A 20 8.09 -2.27 -6.08
C SER A 20 8.34 -3.66 -6.63
N LEU A 21 8.64 -4.63 -5.77
CA LEU A 21 8.82 -6.03 -6.15
C LEU A 21 7.50 -6.66 -6.60
N TYR A 22 6.41 -6.40 -5.88
CA TYR A 22 5.09 -6.87 -6.25
C TYR A 22 4.72 -6.39 -7.66
N ILE A 23 4.89 -5.09 -7.92
CA ILE A 23 4.55 -4.50 -9.21
C ILE A 23 5.44 -5.05 -10.34
N SER A 24 6.74 -5.26 -10.09
CA SER A 24 7.65 -5.79 -11.12
C SER A 24 7.42 -7.25 -11.48
N ILE A 25 6.70 -8.01 -10.64
CA ILE A 25 6.35 -9.41 -10.87
C ILE A 25 4.96 -9.55 -11.52
N ILE A 26 4.09 -8.53 -11.44
CA ILE A 26 2.79 -8.56 -12.12
C ILE A 26 3.01 -8.75 -13.63
N PRO A 27 2.34 -9.72 -14.26
CA PRO A 27 2.46 -9.93 -15.70
C PRO A 27 1.74 -8.81 -16.46
N TRP A 28 2.45 -7.71 -16.72
CA TRP A 28 2.04 -6.65 -17.64
C TRP A 28 2.28 -7.13 -19.08
N GLU A 29 1.41 -8.00 -19.59
CA GLU A 29 1.44 -8.58 -20.95
C GLU A 29 2.75 -9.27 -21.40
N GLY A 30 3.81 -9.22 -20.60
CA GLY A 30 5.14 -9.71 -20.91
C GLY A 30 5.57 -10.76 -19.91
N LEU A 31 4.95 -11.95 -19.97
CA LEU A 31 5.55 -13.17 -19.39
C LEU A 31 6.97 -13.41 -19.98
N LEU A 32 7.25 -12.79 -21.13
CA LEU A 32 8.52 -12.72 -21.86
C LEU A 32 9.38 -11.48 -21.57
N ALA A 33 8.97 -10.56 -20.68
CA ALA A 33 9.80 -9.41 -20.33
C ALA A 33 11.10 -9.90 -19.68
N GLY A 34 12.23 -9.65 -20.36
CA GLY A 34 13.55 -10.05 -19.93
C GLY A 34 13.90 -9.50 -18.54
N PHE A 35 14.85 -10.14 -17.86
CA PHE A 35 15.28 -9.77 -16.51
C PHE A 35 15.62 -8.28 -16.38
N GLY A 36 16.31 -7.71 -17.38
CA GLY A 36 16.65 -6.28 -17.40
C GLY A 36 15.44 -5.36 -17.32
N THR A 37 14.38 -5.66 -18.07
CA THR A 37 13.12 -4.88 -18.04
C THR A 37 12.48 -4.92 -16.65
N ARG A 38 12.47 -6.08 -15.99
CA ARG A 38 11.92 -6.22 -14.63
C ARG A 38 12.70 -5.43 -13.60
N VAL A 39 14.03 -5.39 -13.73
CA VAL A 39 14.90 -4.56 -12.87
C VAL A 39 14.60 -3.07 -13.09
N SER A 40 14.48 -2.62 -14.34
CA SER A 40 14.11 -1.23 -14.64
C SER A 40 12.75 -0.85 -14.06
N ILE A 41 11.74 -1.71 -14.21
CA ILE A 41 10.40 -1.52 -13.61
C ILE A 41 10.52 -1.43 -12.09
N PHE A 42 11.23 -2.37 -11.45
CA PHE A 42 11.46 -2.35 -10.00
C PHE A 42 12.07 -1.03 -9.54
N ILE A 43 13.13 -0.55 -10.21
CA ILE A 43 13.79 0.71 -9.86
C ILE A 43 12.83 1.89 -10.04
N ALA A 44 12.11 1.96 -11.15
CA ALA A 44 11.14 3.03 -11.40
C ALA A 44 10.05 3.07 -10.32
N PHE A 45 9.47 1.92 -9.97
CA PHE A 45 8.45 1.84 -8.92
C PHE A 45 9.01 2.06 -7.52
N LEU A 46 10.29 1.83 -7.28
CA LEU A 46 10.94 2.15 -6.00
C LEU A 46 10.92 3.67 -5.74
N PHE A 47 11.26 4.46 -6.75
CA PHE A 47 11.19 5.92 -6.65
C PHE A 47 9.74 6.42 -6.67
N PHE A 48 8.87 5.84 -7.48
CA PHE A 48 7.48 6.28 -7.59
C PHE A 48 6.64 5.96 -6.36
N SER A 49 6.74 4.74 -5.81
CA SER A 49 5.91 4.31 -4.67
C SER A 49 6.37 4.91 -3.34
N SER A 50 7.64 5.28 -3.20
CA SER A 50 8.20 5.80 -1.96
C SER A 50 7.47 7.06 -1.44
N PRO A 51 7.28 8.13 -2.23
CA PRO A 51 6.49 9.29 -1.81
C PRO A 51 5.09 8.90 -1.34
N PHE A 52 4.39 8.02 -2.06
CA PHE A 52 3.05 7.59 -1.67
C PHE A 52 3.03 6.87 -0.33
N LEU A 53 3.99 5.97 -0.10
CA LEU A 53 4.08 5.22 1.15
C LEU A 53 4.44 6.12 2.34
N PHE A 54 5.34 7.08 2.17
CA PHE A 54 5.74 8.00 3.24
C PHE A 54 4.69 9.09 3.52
N LEU A 55 4.05 9.63 2.48
CA LEU A 55 3.10 10.74 2.62
C LEU A 55 1.68 10.29 2.93
N TYR A 56 1.28 9.09 2.52
CA TYR A 56 -0.09 8.60 2.73
C TYR A 56 -0.14 7.35 3.60
N ALA A 57 0.57 6.28 3.25
CA ALA A 57 0.43 5.01 3.97
C ALA A 57 0.95 5.11 5.42
N LEU A 58 2.07 5.81 5.65
CA LEU A 58 2.63 6.00 6.99
C LEU A 58 1.67 6.76 7.93
N PRO A 59 1.12 7.94 7.58
CA PRO A 59 0.11 8.61 8.39
C PRO A 59 -1.14 7.76 8.67
N VAL A 60 -1.69 7.09 7.65
CA VAL A 60 -2.85 6.19 7.79
C VAL A 60 -2.55 5.07 8.77
N SER A 61 -1.36 4.50 8.70
CA SER A 61 -0.92 3.44 9.59
C SER A 61 -0.75 3.93 11.05
N ILE A 62 -0.26 5.14 11.27
CA ILE A 62 -0.19 5.77 12.61
C ILE A 62 -1.61 6.00 13.15
N TYR A 63 -2.49 6.56 12.32
CA TYR A 63 -3.89 6.80 12.66
C TYR A 63 -4.61 5.50 13.00
N SER A 64 -4.41 4.46 12.20
CA SER A 64 -4.96 3.12 12.43
C SER A 64 -4.60 2.57 13.81
N ASP A 65 -3.34 2.71 14.23
CA ASP A 65 -2.89 2.24 15.55
C ASP A 65 -3.54 3.06 16.69
N PHE A 66 -3.75 4.36 16.47
CA PHE A 66 -4.41 5.24 17.44
C PHE A 66 -5.89 4.91 17.62
N VAL A 67 -6.60 4.66 16.52
CA VAL A 67 -8.04 4.34 16.55
C VAL A 67 -8.27 2.92 17.04
N SER A 68 -7.58 1.93 16.48
CA SER A 68 -7.85 0.53 16.75
C SER A 68 -7.51 0.07 18.18
N ARG A 69 -6.66 0.82 18.92
CA ARG A 69 -6.13 0.42 20.24
C ARG A 69 -7.18 0.11 21.30
N SER A 70 -8.35 0.75 21.25
CA SER A 70 -9.41 0.60 22.25
C SER A 70 -10.40 -0.50 21.92
N TYR A 71 -10.29 -1.11 20.74
CA TYR A 71 -11.24 -2.12 20.27
C TYR A 71 -10.75 -3.53 20.57
N ARG A 72 -11.67 -4.40 21.01
CA ARG A 72 -11.40 -5.84 21.25
C ARG A 72 -10.84 -6.53 20.01
N TYR A 73 -11.31 -6.15 18.83
CA TYR A 73 -10.85 -6.65 17.53
C TYR A 73 -9.90 -5.66 16.85
N ARG A 74 -8.92 -5.12 17.61
CA ARG A 74 -7.91 -4.15 17.12
C ARG A 74 -7.39 -4.50 15.72
N TRP A 75 -6.97 -5.75 15.53
CA TRP A 75 -6.38 -6.22 14.28
C TRP A 75 -7.31 -6.07 13.07
N LEU A 76 -8.59 -6.43 13.24
CA LEU A 76 -9.63 -6.31 12.21
C LEU A 76 -9.97 -4.85 11.93
N VAL A 77 -10.12 -4.04 12.97
CA VAL A 77 -10.36 -2.59 12.83
C VAL A 77 -9.21 -1.93 12.08
N SER A 78 -7.97 -2.29 12.41
CA SER A 78 -6.78 -1.78 11.73
C SER A 78 -6.76 -2.17 10.25
N LEU A 79 -7.14 -3.40 9.91
CA LEU A 79 -7.25 -3.86 8.52
C LEU A 79 -8.30 -3.07 7.75
N LEU A 80 -9.50 -2.89 8.33
CA LEU A 80 -10.58 -2.13 7.71
C LEU A 80 -10.19 -0.67 7.45
N ILE A 81 -9.39 -0.06 8.32
CA ILE A 81 -8.86 1.29 8.09
C ILE A 81 -7.94 1.32 6.86
N HIS A 82 -7.03 0.35 6.72
CA HIS A 82 -6.12 0.32 5.56
C HIS A 82 -6.89 0.11 4.26
N ILE A 83 -7.83 -0.83 4.22
CA ILE A 83 -8.69 -1.10 3.04
C ILE A 83 -9.61 0.10 2.73
N GLY A 84 -10.16 0.74 3.76
CA GLY A 84 -11.02 1.91 3.60
C GLY A 84 -10.26 3.08 2.97
N PHE A 85 -9.05 3.37 3.45
CA PHE A 85 -8.23 4.45 2.89
C PHE A 85 -7.73 4.15 1.48
N SER A 86 -7.35 2.91 1.15
CA SER A 86 -6.99 2.55 -0.24
C SER A 86 -8.20 2.69 -1.18
N SER A 87 -9.40 2.33 -0.71
CA SER A 87 -10.63 2.51 -1.48
C SER A 87 -10.94 3.98 -1.75
N ILE A 88 -10.73 4.87 -0.77
CA ILE A 88 -10.92 6.33 -0.94
C ILE A 88 -9.94 6.89 -1.98
N LEU A 89 -8.66 6.51 -1.91
CA LEU A 89 -7.65 6.96 -2.89
C LEU A 89 -8.04 6.58 -4.31
N LEU A 90 -8.60 5.38 -4.49
CA LEU A 90 -9.04 4.91 -5.79
C LEU A 90 -10.31 5.62 -6.27
N LEU A 91 -11.24 5.95 -5.38
CA LEU A 91 -12.42 6.75 -5.73
C LEU A 91 -12.06 8.18 -6.16
N ILE A 92 -10.97 8.74 -5.62
CA ILE A 92 -10.52 10.10 -5.92
C ILE A 92 -9.54 10.14 -7.11
N SER A 93 -8.92 9.01 -7.48
CA SER A 93 -7.96 8.93 -8.58
C SER A 93 -8.49 9.55 -9.89
N PRO A 94 -9.76 9.35 -10.31
CA PRO A 94 -10.25 9.94 -11.55
C PRO A 94 -10.22 11.47 -11.52
N ILE A 95 -10.46 12.09 -10.36
CA ILE A 95 -10.47 13.56 -10.17
C ILE A 95 -9.03 14.13 -10.26
N LEU A 96 -8.04 13.36 -9.79
CA LEU A 96 -6.63 13.79 -9.82
C LEU A 96 -6.02 13.74 -11.23
N PHE A 97 -6.49 12.82 -12.08
CA PHE A 97 -5.98 12.65 -13.44
C PHE A 97 -6.84 13.35 -14.51
N SER A 98 -7.97 13.97 -14.15
CA SER A 98 -8.95 14.51 -15.11
C SER A 98 -8.61 15.85 -15.76
N LYS A 99 -7.47 16.47 -15.45
CA LYS A 99 -7.28 17.87 -15.85
C LYS A 99 -6.74 18.13 -17.24
N GLU A 100 -6.20 17.17 -18.01
CA GLU A 100 -5.67 17.54 -19.34
C GLU A 100 -5.47 16.45 -20.40
N ALA A 101 -5.84 15.19 -20.19
CA ALA A 101 -5.58 14.18 -21.22
C ALA A 101 -6.70 13.16 -21.36
N ILE A 102 -7.29 13.16 -22.56
CA ILE A 102 -8.02 12.05 -23.21
C ILE A 102 -9.51 11.97 -22.85
N ASN A 103 -10.33 12.15 -23.91
CA ASN A 103 -11.76 11.86 -23.99
C ASN A 103 -12.20 10.75 -23.03
N TYR A 104 -12.92 11.11 -21.98
CA TYR A 104 -13.50 10.16 -21.04
C TYR A 104 -14.58 9.32 -21.74
N TYR A 105 -14.17 8.15 -22.22
CA TYR A 105 -15.06 7.00 -22.22
C TYR A 105 -15.42 6.72 -20.75
N THR A 106 -16.72 6.61 -20.50
CA THR A 106 -17.38 5.90 -19.39
C THR A 106 -16.43 5.22 -18.40
N PHE A 107 -16.54 5.55 -17.11
CA PHE A 107 -15.97 4.79 -15.98
C PHE A 107 -15.90 3.29 -16.32
N ASP A 108 -14.72 2.80 -16.66
CA ASP A 108 -14.54 1.41 -17.01
C ASP A 108 -14.42 0.61 -15.71
N TYR A 109 -15.53 -0.02 -15.34
CA TYR A 109 -15.60 -0.85 -14.14
C TYR A 109 -14.52 -1.94 -14.11
N LYS A 110 -13.99 -2.38 -15.27
CA LYS A 110 -12.92 -3.38 -15.34
C LYS A 110 -11.59 -2.80 -14.88
N ILE A 111 -11.25 -1.60 -15.35
CA ILE A 111 -10.03 -0.88 -14.93
C ILE A 111 -10.12 -0.59 -13.43
N PHE A 112 -11.28 -0.11 -12.97
CA PHE A 112 -11.53 0.13 -11.55
C PHE A 112 -11.34 -1.12 -10.70
N LEU A 113 -11.96 -2.25 -11.06
CA LEU A 113 -11.83 -3.51 -10.31
C LEU A 113 -10.41 -4.07 -10.33
N TYR A 114 -9.71 -3.94 -11.46
CA TYR A 114 -8.33 -4.38 -11.60
C TYR A 114 -7.42 -3.57 -10.67
N GLU A 115 -7.41 -2.25 -10.78
CA GLU A 115 -6.65 -1.35 -9.91
C GLU A 115 -7.02 -1.53 -8.43
N TYR A 116 -8.32 -1.67 -8.14
CA TYR A 116 -8.84 -1.88 -6.78
C TYR A 116 -8.27 -3.12 -6.12
N THR A 117 -8.12 -4.19 -6.89
CA THR A 117 -7.53 -5.42 -6.38
C THR A 117 -6.06 -5.21 -6.00
N TYR A 118 -5.26 -4.52 -6.83
CA TYR A 118 -3.85 -4.26 -6.53
C TYR A 118 -3.66 -3.34 -5.34
N PHE A 119 -4.39 -2.22 -5.28
CA PHE A 119 -4.24 -1.26 -4.19
C PHE A 119 -4.68 -1.85 -2.84
N ASN A 120 -5.77 -2.61 -2.80
CA ASN A 120 -6.18 -3.27 -1.57
C ASN A 120 -5.24 -4.40 -1.16
N PHE A 121 -4.66 -5.12 -2.12
CA PHE A 121 -3.65 -6.12 -1.78
C PHE A 121 -2.39 -5.48 -1.19
N ILE A 122 -1.93 -4.34 -1.73
CA ILE A 122 -0.83 -3.57 -1.14
C ILE A 122 -1.19 -3.09 0.27
N ALA A 123 -2.42 -2.58 0.47
CA ALA A 123 -2.90 -2.16 1.79
C ALA A 123 -2.95 -3.33 2.79
N PHE A 124 -3.39 -4.50 2.34
CA PHE A 124 -3.38 -5.74 3.12
C PHE A 124 -1.95 -6.17 3.48
N LEU A 125 -1.01 -6.16 2.52
CA LEU A 125 0.40 -6.47 2.78
C LEU A 125 1.01 -5.48 3.78
N TYR A 126 0.71 -4.19 3.65
CA TYR A 126 1.16 -3.18 4.58
C TYR A 126 0.68 -3.49 6.00
N TRP A 127 -0.61 -3.77 6.16
CA TRP A 127 -1.20 -4.16 7.44
C TRP A 127 -0.56 -5.44 8.00
N LEU A 128 -0.36 -6.45 7.14
CA LEU A 128 0.20 -7.74 7.53
C LEU A 128 1.64 -7.59 8.06
N VAL A 129 2.46 -6.79 7.37
CA VAL A 129 3.83 -6.49 7.79
C VAL A 129 3.83 -5.73 9.12
N ASP A 130 2.95 -4.73 9.31
CA ASP A 130 2.84 -4.04 10.60
C ASP A 130 2.46 -4.99 11.74
N GLU A 131 1.45 -5.84 11.56
CA GLU A 131 1.04 -6.82 12.57
C GLU A 131 2.15 -7.83 12.88
N PHE A 132 2.91 -8.25 11.87
CA PHE A 132 4.09 -9.10 12.07
C PHE A 132 5.13 -8.40 12.95
N PHE A 133 5.45 -7.14 12.66
CA PHE A 133 6.40 -6.36 13.47
C PHE A 133 5.91 -6.13 14.90
N ILE A 134 4.60 -5.93 15.12
CA ILE A 134 4.01 -5.83 16.45
C ILE A 134 4.27 -7.10 17.25
N ARG A 135 3.95 -8.27 16.67
CA ARG A 135 4.12 -9.57 17.32
C ARG A 135 5.59 -9.85 17.64
N LEU A 136 6.50 -9.52 16.74
CA LEU A 136 7.94 -9.65 16.99
C LEU A 136 8.42 -8.74 18.13
N TRP A 137 7.91 -7.52 18.21
CA TRP A 137 8.32 -6.56 19.24
C TRP A 137 7.75 -6.90 20.62
N ASP A 138 6.55 -7.47 20.68
CA ASP A 138 5.92 -7.90 21.93
C ASP A 138 6.54 -9.19 22.48
N ARG A 139 7.02 -10.10 21.63
CA ARG A 139 7.73 -11.31 22.06
C ARG A 139 9.07 -11.02 22.77
N ARG A 140 9.74 -9.91 22.48
CA ARG A 140 10.99 -9.51 23.17
C ARG A 140 10.77 -9.01 24.62
N ARG A 141 9.53 -9.01 25.11
CA ARG A 141 9.15 -8.52 26.44
C ARG A 141 8.65 -9.62 27.38
N LYS A 142 8.65 -10.87 26.94
CA LYS A 142 8.46 -12.06 27.78
C LYS A 142 9.79 -12.78 27.88
#